data_AF-A0A0N5B7C0-F1
#
_entry.id   AF-A0A0N5B7C0-F1
#
_cell.length_a   1.000
_cell.length_b   1.000
_cell.length_c   1.000
_cell.angle_alpha   90.00
_cell.angle_beta   90.00
_cell.angle_gamma   90.00
#
_symmetry.space_group_name_H-M   'P 1'
#
loop_
_entity.id
_entity.type
_entity.pdbx_description
1 polymer ?
#
loop_
_entity_poly.entity_id
_entity_poly.type
_entity_poly.pdbx_seq_one_letter_code
_entity_poly.pdbx_strand_id
1 'polypeptide(L)'
;MCHNKAFFMIFLLKLSSEIFFCDAIKCTSCASKELEVNWSATTLMYPKNTTYFFDSECDRINSPYIEPKCSSYCFSMLVNSNSNFYIVRGCMDDFFNNTVINDVKGKLDEQGEYCLESEEKTPVSDKFYLRYCSKDGCNNNFKVKEFNEVCKSTLPGNNTCYSCNNLYGSGKCKPNSDSTCTGKYCVKVSGHYGEAKFEERRCSNVNPYIKNTCIETDTEFPLSLTSSITANEVIKSTVCYCEGNFCNSSTSRYISMISLLLTIIIII
;
A
#
# COMPACT_ATOMS: atom_id res chain seq x y z
N MET A 1 22.05 3.85 -6.56
CA MET A 1 22.71 2.93 -7.51
C MET A 1 23.98 2.40 -6.83
N CYS A 2 23.95 1.21 -6.23
CA CYS A 2 25.06 0.73 -5.37
C CYS A 2 26.34 0.57 -6.20
N HIS A 3 27.33 1.43 -5.99
CA HIS A 3 28.65 1.27 -6.57
C HIS A 3 29.53 0.44 -5.65
N ASN A 4 30.12 -0.62 -6.19
CA ASN A 4 31.04 -1.47 -5.48
C ASN A 4 32.42 -0.78 -5.45
N LYS A 5 32.75 -0.04 -4.39
CA LYS A 5 34.10 0.50 -4.18
C LYS A 5 34.83 -0.37 -3.16
N ALA A 6 35.59 -1.34 -3.65
CA ALA A 6 36.48 -2.15 -2.83
C ALA A 6 37.67 -1.29 -2.36
N PHE A 7 37.72 -0.95 -1.08
CA PHE A 7 38.88 -0.32 -0.47
C PHE A 7 39.84 -1.43 0.00
N PHE A 8 40.90 -1.68 -0.76
CA PHE A 8 41.91 -2.69 -0.43
C PHE A 8 42.90 -2.08 0.58
N MET A 9 42.66 -2.26 1.88
CA MET A 9 43.72 -2.12 2.89
C MET A 9 43.91 -3.45 3.61
N ILE A 10 45.10 -3.99 3.38
CA ILE A 10 45.61 -5.27 3.85
C ILE A 10 45.98 -5.10 5.34
N PHE A 11 45.27 -5.76 6.26
CA PHE A 11 45.84 -6.68 7.27
C PHE A 11 44.78 -7.11 8.32
N LEU A 12 44.47 -8.41 8.32
CA LEU A 12 44.11 -9.27 9.46
C LEU A 12 43.04 -8.80 10.45
N LEU A 13 41.76 -9.11 10.15
CA LEU A 13 40.82 -9.81 11.05
C LEU A 13 39.55 -10.16 10.26
N LYS A 14 39.24 -11.46 10.18
CA LYS A 14 38.07 -12.01 9.50
C LYS A 14 36.78 -11.62 10.25
N LEU A 15 36.20 -10.49 9.88
CA LEU A 15 34.78 -10.17 9.99
C LEU A 15 34.58 -8.93 9.11
N SER A 16 34.60 -9.14 7.80
CA SER A 16 34.21 -8.11 6.84
C SER A 16 32.69 -7.92 6.95
N SER A 17 32.26 -7.09 7.89
CA SER A 17 30.98 -6.42 7.78
C SER A 17 31.07 -5.54 6.54
N GLU A 18 30.49 -5.99 5.42
CA GLU A 18 30.25 -5.13 4.27
C GLU A 18 29.32 -4.01 4.75
N ILE A 19 29.89 -2.83 5.03
CA ILE A 19 29.11 -1.63 5.30
C ILE A 19 28.63 -1.15 3.93
N PHE A 20 27.42 -1.55 3.56
CA PHE A 20 26.73 -1.03 2.39
C PHE A 20 26.37 0.44 2.63
N PHE A 21 27.22 1.36 2.19
CA PHE A 21 26.80 2.75 1.96
C PHE A 21 25.96 2.78 0.69
N CYS A 22 24.65 2.56 0.84
CA CYS A 22 23.70 3.00 -0.17
C CYS A 22 23.71 4.53 -0.14
N ASP A 23 24.16 5.16 -1.23
CA ASP A 23 23.91 6.59 -1.43
C ASP A 23 22.41 6.83 -1.22
N ALA A 24 22.09 7.70 -0.26
CA ALA A 24 20.72 7.97 0.11
C ALA A 24 19.99 8.61 -1.09
N ILE A 25 18.85 8.03 -1.47
CA ILE A 25 18.05 8.53 -2.59
C ILE A 25 17.25 9.72 -2.08
N LYS A 26 17.10 10.76 -2.90
CA LYS A 26 16.22 11.88 -2.60
C LYS A 26 14.82 11.57 -3.11
N CYS A 27 13.80 11.63 -2.26
CA CYS A 27 12.41 11.48 -2.68
C CYS A 27 11.59 12.68 -2.23
N THR A 28 10.51 12.99 -2.93
CA THR A 28 9.46 13.82 -2.35
C THR A 28 8.70 12.99 -1.31
N SER A 29 8.45 13.55 -0.13
CA SER A 29 7.71 12.90 0.95
C SER A 29 6.60 13.81 1.48
N CYS A 30 5.36 13.54 1.06
CA CYS A 30 4.18 14.29 1.45
C CYS A 30 2.90 13.52 1.11
N ALA A 31 1.76 13.94 1.66
CA ALA A 31 0.43 13.54 1.23
C ALA A 31 -0.49 14.76 1.14
N SER A 32 -1.53 14.67 0.31
CA SER A 32 -2.61 15.68 0.28
C SER A 32 -3.19 15.88 1.68
N LYS A 33 -3.56 17.13 2.02
CA LYS A 33 -4.02 17.49 3.36
C LYS A 33 -5.25 16.69 3.80
N GLU A 34 -6.16 16.40 2.89
CA GLU A 34 -7.41 15.69 3.13
C GLU A 34 -7.21 14.22 3.53
N LEU A 35 -6.03 13.64 3.25
CA LEU A 35 -5.68 12.28 3.65
C LEU A 35 -5.34 12.17 5.14
N GLU A 36 -5.17 13.29 5.86
CA GLU A 36 -4.94 13.30 7.31
C GLU A 36 -6.07 12.60 8.07
N VAL A 37 -7.32 12.84 7.64
CA VAL A 37 -8.53 12.25 8.24
C VAL A 37 -9.15 11.12 7.39
N ASN A 38 -8.59 10.84 6.21
CA ASN A 38 -9.09 9.83 5.28
C ASN A 38 -8.01 8.82 4.85
N TRP A 39 -6.99 8.60 5.69
CA TRP A 39 -5.82 7.80 5.33
C TRP A 39 -6.16 6.38 4.83
N SER A 40 -7.22 5.77 5.35
CA SER A 40 -7.69 4.45 4.91
C SER A 40 -8.00 4.35 3.42
N ALA A 41 -8.28 5.47 2.74
CA ALA A 41 -8.45 5.49 1.28
C ALA A 41 -7.19 5.03 0.54
N THR A 42 -6.01 5.21 1.14
CA THR A 42 -4.71 4.79 0.57
C THR A 42 -4.47 3.29 0.73
N THR A 43 -5.10 2.63 1.71
CA THR A 43 -4.79 1.26 2.15
C THR A 43 -3.33 1.04 2.55
N LEU A 44 -2.59 2.11 2.81
CA LEU A 44 -1.21 2.06 3.28
C LEU A 44 -1.16 2.03 4.81
N MET A 45 -0.02 1.57 5.35
CA MET A 45 0.31 1.82 6.75
C MET A 45 0.37 3.33 6.98
N TYR A 46 -0.06 3.79 8.15
CA TYR A 46 0.05 5.20 8.50
C TYR A 46 1.53 5.63 8.50
N PRO A 47 1.89 6.80 7.93
CA PRO A 47 3.29 7.20 7.81
C PRO A 47 3.96 7.30 9.18
N LYS A 48 5.21 6.84 9.28
CA LYS A 48 5.99 6.92 10.52
C LYS A 48 6.28 8.36 10.95
N ASN A 49 6.40 9.28 9.99
CA ASN A 49 6.61 10.70 10.24
C ASN A 49 5.45 11.51 9.66
N THR A 50 4.71 12.20 10.53
CA THR A 50 3.52 12.98 10.17
C THR A 50 3.78 14.49 10.22
N THR A 51 4.92 14.91 10.77
CA THR A 51 5.24 16.33 10.96
C THR A 51 5.44 16.99 9.60
N TYR A 52 4.52 17.87 9.21
CA TYR A 52 4.47 18.51 7.88
C TYR A 52 4.28 17.55 6.70
N PHE A 53 3.86 16.30 6.95
CA PHE A 53 3.64 15.33 5.88
C PHE A 53 2.35 15.61 5.10
N PHE A 54 1.27 15.97 5.81
CA PHE A 54 -0.02 16.29 5.21
C PHE A 54 -0.10 17.77 4.87
N ASP A 55 -0.09 18.09 3.58
CA ASP A 55 0.02 19.46 3.09
C ASP A 55 -0.69 19.67 1.74
N SER A 56 -1.33 20.83 1.58
CA SER A 56 -2.05 21.19 0.34
C SER A 56 -1.14 21.37 -0.87
N GLU A 57 0.15 21.61 -0.65
CA GLU A 57 1.15 21.77 -1.70
C GLU A 57 1.70 20.42 -2.19
N CYS A 58 1.34 19.30 -1.56
CA CYS A 58 1.77 17.98 -2.02
C CYS A 58 1.25 17.65 -3.43
N ASP A 59 0.06 18.16 -3.75
CA ASP A 59 -0.57 17.93 -5.05
C ASP A 59 0.12 18.67 -6.20
N ARG A 60 1.00 19.62 -5.87
CA ARG A 60 1.75 20.37 -6.87
C ARG A 60 2.80 19.51 -7.56
N ILE A 61 3.02 19.84 -8.83
CA ILE A 61 4.19 19.41 -9.59
C ILE A 61 5.41 20.13 -8.99
N ASN A 62 6.52 19.42 -8.81
CA ASN A 62 7.70 19.92 -8.10
C ASN A 62 7.39 20.36 -6.67
N SER A 63 6.88 19.44 -5.86
CA SER A 63 6.62 19.69 -4.45
C SER A 63 7.93 20.03 -3.71
N PRO A 64 7.93 21.02 -2.80
CA PRO A 64 9.12 21.43 -2.06
C PRO A 64 9.52 20.42 -0.96
N TYR A 65 8.67 19.43 -0.66
CA TYR A 65 8.87 18.45 0.41
C TYR A 65 9.83 17.33 -0.01
N ILE A 66 11.11 17.69 -0.17
CA ILE A 66 12.16 16.74 -0.51
C ILE A 66 12.72 16.14 0.78
N GLU A 67 12.58 14.83 0.95
CA GLU A 67 13.33 14.03 1.91
C GLU A 67 14.70 13.69 1.30
N PRO A 68 15.80 14.28 1.82
CA PRO A 68 17.12 14.10 1.23
C PRO A 68 17.77 12.74 1.52
N LYS A 69 17.22 11.94 2.45
CA LYS A 69 17.86 10.71 2.94
C LYS A 69 16.93 9.50 3.00
N CYS A 70 16.30 9.12 1.89
CA CYS A 70 15.59 7.86 1.84
C CYS A 70 16.56 6.67 1.84
N SER A 71 16.32 5.70 2.73
CA SER A 71 17.08 4.44 2.77
C SER A 71 16.59 3.42 1.74
N SER A 72 15.47 3.74 1.07
CA SER A 72 14.78 2.91 0.09
C SER A 72 14.43 3.68 -1.19
N TYR A 73 13.77 3.01 -2.13
CA TYR A 73 13.25 3.62 -3.35
C TYR A 73 12.13 4.63 -3.05
N CYS A 74 11.84 5.50 -4.01
CA CYS A 74 10.71 6.39 -3.90
C CYS A 74 9.43 5.68 -4.34
N PHE A 75 8.29 6.11 -3.80
CA PHE A 75 6.99 5.78 -4.38
C PHE A 75 6.12 7.02 -4.52
N SER A 76 5.12 6.91 -5.38
CA SER A 76 4.04 7.87 -5.54
C SER A 76 2.75 7.13 -5.83
N MET A 77 1.68 7.56 -5.17
CA MET A 77 0.35 7.01 -5.30
C MET A 77 -0.61 8.16 -5.60
N LEU A 78 -1.54 7.91 -6.51
CA LEU A 78 -2.73 8.72 -6.67
C LEU A 78 -3.95 7.87 -6.30
N VAL A 79 -4.76 8.43 -5.43
CA VAL A 79 -6.00 7.84 -4.91
C VAL A 79 -7.14 8.75 -5.34
N ASN A 80 -8.18 8.20 -5.96
CA ASN A 80 -9.43 8.94 -6.10
C ASN A 80 -10.38 8.58 -4.96
N SER A 81 -10.94 9.58 -4.31
CA SER A 81 -12.07 9.42 -3.39
C SER A 81 -13.05 10.57 -3.61
N ASN A 82 -14.33 10.25 -3.76
CA ASN A 82 -15.42 11.20 -3.97
C ASN A 82 -15.21 12.18 -5.15
N SER A 83 -14.63 11.70 -6.25
CA SER A 83 -14.30 12.50 -7.45
C SER A 83 -13.13 13.48 -7.29
N ASN A 84 -12.44 13.48 -6.15
CA ASN A 84 -11.21 14.23 -5.92
C ASN A 84 -9.99 13.30 -6.00
N PHE A 85 -8.90 13.82 -6.54
CA PHE A 85 -7.63 13.12 -6.59
C PHE A 85 -6.75 13.56 -5.44
N TYR A 86 -6.21 12.58 -4.73
CA TYR A 86 -5.26 12.76 -3.64
C TYR A 86 -3.95 12.07 -4.01
N ILE A 87 -2.84 12.65 -3.61
CA ILE A 87 -1.50 12.16 -3.88
C ILE A 87 -0.82 11.80 -2.57
N VAL A 88 -0.07 10.70 -2.61
CA VAL A 88 0.90 10.32 -1.58
C VAL A 88 2.25 10.13 -2.26
N ARG A 89 3.31 10.65 -1.66
CA ARG A 89 4.70 10.51 -2.10
C ARG A 89 5.54 10.19 -0.87
N GLY A 90 6.57 9.38 -1.02
CA GLY A 90 7.52 9.17 0.06
C GLY A 90 8.63 8.19 -0.27
N CYS A 91 9.46 7.94 0.74
CA CYS A 91 10.36 6.80 0.75
C CYS A 91 9.53 5.53 0.99
N MET A 92 9.87 4.40 0.35
CA MET A 92 9.13 3.16 0.55
C MET A 92 9.20 2.64 2.00
N ASP A 93 10.31 2.84 2.71
CA ASP A 93 10.54 2.38 4.08
C ASP A 93 9.65 3.07 5.13
N ASP A 94 8.99 4.16 4.76
CA ASP A 94 7.96 4.79 5.59
C ASP A 94 6.66 3.99 5.62
N PHE A 95 6.37 3.19 4.59
CA PHE A 95 5.08 2.51 4.39
C PHE A 95 5.18 0.99 4.24
N PHE A 96 6.35 0.49 3.85
CA PHE A 96 6.56 -0.89 3.43
C PHE A 96 7.71 -1.54 4.20
N ASN A 97 7.61 -2.85 4.45
CA ASN A 97 8.69 -3.62 5.01
C ASN A 97 9.73 -4.03 3.95
N ASN A 98 10.90 -4.46 4.42
CA ASN A 98 12.03 -4.85 3.55
C ASN A 98 11.67 -5.93 2.52
N THR A 99 10.74 -6.83 2.85
CA THR A 99 10.30 -7.85 1.89
C THR A 99 9.62 -7.22 0.68
N VAL A 100 8.66 -6.30 0.90
CA VAL A 100 7.97 -5.60 -0.21
C VAL A 100 8.95 -4.74 -1.00
N ILE A 101 9.88 -4.05 -0.32
CA ILE A 101 10.92 -3.25 -0.98
C ILE A 101 11.78 -4.12 -1.90
N ASN A 102 12.19 -5.30 -1.45
CA ASN A 102 12.96 -6.25 -2.26
C ASN A 102 12.15 -6.82 -3.42
N ASP A 103 10.86 -7.09 -3.22
CA ASP A 103 9.97 -7.57 -4.28
C ASP A 103 9.79 -6.49 -5.38
N VAL A 104 9.70 -5.21 -5.00
CA VAL A 104 9.66 -4.08 -5.95
C VAL A 104 10.97 -3.96 -6.70
N LYS A 105 12.12 -4.10 -6.02
CA LYS A 105 13.45 -4.07 -6.65
C LYS A 105 13.55 -5.04 -7.82
N GLY A 106 12.99 -6.24 -7.68
CA GLY A 106 13.00 -7.26 -8.73
C GLY A 106 12.03 -6.98 -9.90
N LYS A 107 11.17 -5.97 -9.78
CA LYS A 107 10.15 -5.60 -10.77
C LYS A 107 10.42 -4.28 -11.48
N LEU A 108 11.40 -3.49 -11.01
CA LEU A 108 11.83 -2.27 -11.70
C LEU A 108 12.35 -2.62 -13.10
N ASP A 109 11.96 -1.81 -14.09
CA ASP A 109 12.47 -1.90 -15.45
C ASP A 109 13.90 -1.33 -15.58
N GLU A 110 14.43 -1.31 -16.81
CA GLU A 110 15.75 -0.77 -17.13
C GLU A 110 15.87 0.73 -16.80
N GLN A 111 14.75 1.45 -16.77
CA GLN A 111 14.67 2.86 -16.43
C GLN A 111 14.58 3.08 -14.91
N GLY A 112 14.43 2.01 -14.14
CA GLY A 112 14.30 2.03 -12.69
C GLY A 112 12.88 2.37 -12.23
N GLU A 113 11.87 1.98 -13.01
CA GLU A 113 10.46 2.29 -12.81
C GLU A 113 9.63 1.00 -12.68
N TYR A 114 8.62 1.02 -11.81
CA TYR A 114 7.59 -0.02 -11.75
C TYR A 114 6.24 0.58 -11.41
N CYS A 115 5.22 0.25 -12.18
CA CYS A 115 3.91 0.86 -12.07
C CYS A 115 2.77 -0.16 -11.91
N LEU A 116 1.68 0.29 -11.27
CA LEU A 116 0.42 -0.43 -11.16
C LEU A 116 -0.76 0.53 -11.38
N GLU A 117 -1.71 0.16 -12.23
CA GLU A 117 -2.98 0.88 -12.43
C GLU A 117 -4.18 -0.04 -12.15
N SER A 118 -5.22 0.51 -11.53
CA SER A 118 -6.51 -0.16 -11.39
C SER A 118 -7.36 0.01 -12.64
N GLU A 119 -7.50 -1.03 -13.46
CA GLU A 119 -8.56 -1.09 -14.48
C GLU A 119 -9.91 -1.43 -13.82
N GLU A 120 -10.56 -0.48 -13.12
CA GLU A 120 -11.93 -0.68 -12.65
C GLU A 120 -12.94 -0.21 -13.70
N LYS A 121 -13.97 -1.04 -13.97
CA LYS A 121 -14.97 -0.81 -15.02
C LYS A 121 -16.18 0.07 -14.60
N THR A 122 -16.25 0.58 -13.37
CA THR A 122 -17.37 1.43 -12.90
C THR A 122 -17.05 2.11 -11.55
N PRO A 123 -17.42 3.38 -11.31
CA PRO A 123 -17.57 4.50 -12.24
C PRO A 123 -16.19 5.07 -12.62
N VAL A 124 -16.15 5.93 -13.63
CA VAL A 124 -14.94 6.57 -14.23
C VAL A 124 -14.07 7.34 -13.21
N SER A 125 -14.50 7.47 -11.95
CA SER A 125 -13.82 8.19 -10.88
C SER A 125 -12.71 7.37 -10.21
N ASP A 126 -12.89 6.09 -9.88
CA ASP A 126 -12.07 5.50 -8.81
C ASP A 126 -10.81 4.80 -9.35
N LYS A 127 -9.87 5.60 -9.87
CA LYS A 127 -8.57 5.12 -10.35
C LYS A 127 -7.48 5.24 -9.30
N PHE A 128 -6.78 4.13 -9.09
CA PHE A 128 -5.55 4.05 -8.33
C PHE A 128 -4.38 3.94 -9.28
N TYR A 129 -3.43 4.85 -9.12
CA TYR A 129 -2.16 4.81 -9.82
C TYR A 129 -1.04 4.71 -8.80
N LEU A 130 -0.12 3.78 -9.00
CA LEU A 130 1.00 3.57 -8.10
C LEU A 130 2.28 3.41 -8.89
N ARG A 131 3.30 4.18 -8.53
CA ARG A 131 4.61 4.19 -9.20
C ARG A 131 5.71 4.08 -8.16
N TYR A 132 6.62 3.16 -8.39
CA TYR A 132 7.86 2.96 -7.66
C TYR A 132 9.03 3.34 -8.57
N CYS A 133 10.02 4.03 -8.01
CA CYS A 133 11.12 4.53 -8.82
C CYS A 133 12.43 4.68 -8.03
N SER A 134 13.56 4.51 -8.73
CA SER A 134 14.88 4.43 -8.08
C SER A 134 15.82 5.60 -8.31
N LYS A 135 15.37 6.65 -9.01
CA LYS A 135 16.18 7.84 -9.31
C LYS A 135 15.87 8.97 -8.34
N ASP A 136 16.85 9.84 -8.10
CA ASP A 136 16.63 11.04 -7.26
C ASP A 136 15.48 11.89 -7.80
N GLY A 137 14.55 12.23 -6.91
CA GLY A 137 13.39 13.07 -7.20
C GLY A 137 12.40 12.46 -8.20
N CYS A 138 12.48 11.15 -8.48
CA CYS A 138 11.66 10.52 -9.52
C CYS A 138 10.15 10.60 -9.23
N ASN A 139 9.77 10.64 -7.96
CA ASN A 139 8.38 10.78 -7.51
C ASN A 139 7.94 12.24 -7.30
N ASN A 140 8.78 13.22 -7.62
CA ASN A 140 8.45 14.64 -7.45
C ASN A 140 7.44 15.16 -8.49
N ASN A 141 7.37 14.47 -9.63
CA ASN A 141 6.41 14.74 -10.68
C ASN A 141 5.53 13.53 -10.87
N PHE A 142 4.26 13.69 -10.53
CA PHE A 142 3.23 12.69 -10.77
C PHE A 142 2.11 13.30 -11.61
N LYS A 143 2.06 12.95 -12.90
CA LYS A 143 0.94 13.28 -13.78
C LYS A 143 0.36 12.00 -14.34
N VAL A 144 -0.98 11.87 -14.33
CA VAL A 144 -1.67 10.70 -14.90
C VAL A 144 -1.31 10.47 -16.37
N LYS A 145 -1.12 11.55 -17.15
CA LYS A 145 -0.68 11.44 -18.55
C LYS A 145 0.71 10.82 -18.68
N GLU A 146 1.67 11.29 -17.88
CA GLU A 146 3.04 10.76 -17.84
C GLU A 146 3.07 9.32 -17.30
N PHE A 147 2.20 9.01 -16.33
CA PHE A 147 2.01 7.64 -15.86
C PHE A 147 1.64 6.71 -17.02
N ASN A 148 0.65 7.06 -17.84
CA ASN A 148 0.24 6.21 -18.96
C ASN A 148 1.31 6.08 -20.06
N GLU A 149 2.23 7.04 -20.17
CA GLU A 149 3.37 6.99 -21.10
C GLU A 149 4.52 6.11 -20.58
N VAL A 150 4.75 6.12 -19.27
CA VAL A 150 5.84 5.36 -18.60
C VAL A 150 5.40 3.93 -18.27
N CYS A 151 4.13 3.74 -17.96
CA CYS A 151 3.61 2.51 -17.38
C CYS A 151 2.88 1.65 -18.43
N LYS A 152 3.30 0.39 -18.59
CA LYS A 152 2.55 -0.59 -19.38
C LYS A 152 1.26 -0.94 -18.62
N SER A 153 0.12 -1.02 -19.33
CA SER A 153 -1.16 -1.33 -18.69
C SER A 153 -1.07 -2.66 -17.94
N THR A 154 -1.62 -2.68 -16.72
CA THR A 154 -1.69 -3.90 -15.93
C THR A 154 -2.78 -4.79 -16.53
N LEU A 155 -2.44 -6.02 -16.91
CA LEU A 155 -3.44 -6.99 -17.36
C LEU A 155 -4.49 -7.18 -16.25
N PRO A 156 -5.80 -7.19 -16.61
CA PRO A 156 -6.85 -7.48 -15.66
C PRO A 156 -6.63 -8.87 -15.09
N GLY A 157 -6.85 -9.02 -13.79
CA GLY A 157 -6.77 -10.34 -13.18
C GLY A 157 -7.95 -11.22 -13.53
N ASN A 158 -7.80 -12.51 -13.26
CA ASN A 158 -8.79 -13.55 -13.51
C ASN A 158 -9.36 -14.14 -12.20
N ASN A 159 -9.07 -13.54 -11.05
CA ASN A 159 -9.56 -14.02 -9.76
C ASN A 159 -11.00 -13.55 -9.55
N THR A 160 -11.89 -14.50 -9.22
CA THR A 160 -13.24 -14.20 -8.75
C THR A 160 -13.20 -13.95 -7.24
N CYS A 161 -13.69 -12.82 -6.79
CA CYS A 161 -13.69 -12.43 -5.38
C CYS A 161 -15.11 -12.18 -4.89
N TYR A 162 -15.32 -12.32 -3.58
CA TYR A 162 -16.53 -11.82 -2.95
C TYR A 162 -16.53 -10.29 -2.97
N SER A 163 -17.70 -9.69 -3.18
CA SER A 163 -17.90 -8.24 -3.17
C SER A 163 -19.07 -7.88 -2.26
N CYS A 164 -18.88 -6.93 -1.36
CA CYS A 164 -19.93 -6.41 -0.47
C CYS A 164 -19.45 -5.17 0.28
N ASN A 165 -20.40 -4.33 0.69
CA ASN A 165 -20.15 -3.23 1.60
C ASN A 165 -21.26 -3.20 2.65
N ASN A 166 -20.90 -3.26 3.93
CA ASN A 166 -21.83 -3.12 5.06
C ASN A 166 -21.27 -2.11 6.06
N LEU A 167 -21.49 -0.83 5.78
CA LEU A 167 -21.35 0.23 6.77
C LEU A 167 -22.59 0.18 7.69
N TYR A 168 -22.39 0.00 9.00
CA TYR A 168 -23.43 0.12 10.06
C TYR A 168 -24.48 -1.01 10.22
N GLY A 169 -24.11 -2.29 10.11
CA GLY A 169 -24.99 -3.43 10.38
C GLY A 169 -24.35 -4.52 11.27
N SER A 170 -25.08 -5.64 11.51
CA SER A 170 -24.70 -6.78 12.39
C SER A 170 -23.38 -7.53 12.07
N GLY A 171 -22.46 -6.92 11.31
CA GLY A 171 -21.12 -7.42 11.02
C GLY A 171 -21.07 -8.57 10.01
N LYS A 172 -22.19 -8.90 9.34
CA LYS A 172 -22.27 -10.03 8.42
C LYS A 172 -22.35 -9.54 6.98
N CYS A 173 -21.22 -9.09 6.41
CA CYS A 173 -21.05 -9.42 4.99
C CYS A 173 -20.92 -10.94 4.92
N LYS A 174 -22.03 -11.61 4.56
CA LYS A 174 -22.02 -13.07 4.50
C LYS A 174 -21.14 -13.49 3.32
N PRO A 175 -20.24 -14.47 3.50
CA PRO A 175 -19.41 -14.98 2.41
C PRO A 175 -20.21 -15.66 1.27
N ASN A 176 -21.55 -15.61 1.26
CA ASN A 176 -22.43 -16.41 0.39
C ASN A 176 -23.69 -15.66 -0.08
N SER A 177 -23.69 -14.36 -0.31
CA SER A 177 -24.86 -13.70 -0.93
C SER A 177 -24.48 -12.88 -2.16
N ASP A 178 -24.55 -13.57 -3.31
CA ASP A 178 -24.87 -13.13 -4.67
C ASP A 178 -24.02 -12.07 -5.38
N SER A 179 -23.02 -11.49 -4.72
CA SER A 179 -22.19 -10.42 -5.29
C SER A 179 -20.73 -10.86 -5.39
N THR A 180 -20.29 -11.10 -6.62
CA THR A 180 -18.88 -11.38 -6.96
C THR A 180 -18.36 -10.33 -7.93
N CYS A 181 -17.06 -10.09 -7.88
CA CYS A 181 -16.35 -9.28 -8.86
C CYS A 181 -15.14 -10.07 -9.39
N THR A 182 -14.53 -9.56 -10.47
CA THR A 182 -13.29 -10.11 -11.03
C THR A 182 -12.18 -9.07 -10.94
N GLY A 183 -11.00 -9.49 -10.47
CA GLY A 183 -9.81 -8.64 -10.41
C GLY A 183 -8.53 -9.46 -10.24
N LYS A 184 -7.40 -8.77 -10.08
CA LYS A 184 -6.10 -9.42 -9.81
C LYS A 184 -5.96 -9.85 -8.36
N TYR A 185 -6.49 -9.06 -7.45
CA TYR A 185 -6.47 -9.31 -6.03
C TYR A 185 -7.88 -9.25 -5.47
N CYS A 186 -8.16 -10.12 -4.51
CA CYS A 186 -9.31 -9.98 -3.65
C CYS A 186 -8.90 -9.18 -2.41
N VAL A 187 -9.72 -8.19 -2.06
CA VAL A 187 -9.50 -7.31 -0.91
C VAL A 187 -10.57 -7.58 0.14
N LYS A 188 -10.15 -7.58 1.40
CA LYS A 188 -11.02 -7.57 2.57
C LYS A 188 -10.58 -6.44 3.49
N VAL A 189 -11.50 -5.55 3.83
CA VAL A 189 -11.32 -4.53 4.87
C VAL A 189 -12.21 -4.89 6.05
N SER A 190 -11.66 -4.91 7.25
CA SER A 190 -12.45 -5.16 8.47
C SER A 190 -11.96 -4.29 9.60
N GLY A 191 -12.87 -3.75 10.40
CA GLY A 191 -12.54 -2.94 11.56
C GLY A 191 -13.69 -2.84 12.54
N HIS A 192 -13.52 -2.02 13.57
CA HIS A 192 -14.57 -1.73 14.53
C HIS A 192 -14.59 -0.24 14.89
N TYR A 193 -15.79 0.27 15.16
CA TYR A 193 -16.06 1.60 15.69
C TYR A 193 -16.90 1.43 16.96
N GLY A 194 -16.31 1.68 18.14
CA GLY A 194 -16.88 1.22 19.40
C GLY A 194 -17.19 -0.28 19.36
N GLU A 195 -18.44 -0.65 19.60
CA GLU A 195 -18.93 -2.04 19.53
C GLU A 195 -19.36 -2.48 18.11
N ALA A 196 -19.52 -1.53 17.19
CA ALA A 196 -19.97 -1.81 15.83
C ALA A 196 -18.81 -2.36 14.98
N LYS A 197 -19.02 -3.50 14.33
CA LYS A 197 -18.06 -4.10 13.38
C LYS A 197 -18.47 -3.78 11.95
N PHE A 198 -17.50 -3.45 11.11
CA PHE A 198 -17.71 -3.31 9.68
C PHE A 198 -16.81 -4.27 8.90
N GLU A 199 -17.30 -4.68 7.74
CA GLU A 199 -16.56 -5.52 6.81
C GLU A 199 -16.93 -5.12 5.38
N GLU A 200 -15.91 -4.91 4.56
CA GLU A 200 -16.01 -4.65 3.14
C GLU A 200 -15.19 -5.70 2.39
N ARG A 201 -15.72 -6.16 1.26
CA ARG A 201 -15.01 -7.01 0.31
C ARG A 201 -15.11 -6.40 -1.08
N ARG A 202 -13.99 -6.38 -1.80
CA ARG A 202 -13.93 -5.87 -3.17
C ARG A 202 -12.85 -6.57 -3.97
N CYS A 203 -12.85 -6.33 -5.27
CA CYS A 203 -11.74 -6.68 -6.15
C CYS A 203 -10.81 -5.49 -6.25
N SER A 204 -9.53 -5.76 -6.53
CA SER A 204 -8.62 -4.72 -6.97
C SER A 204 -7.66 -5.27 -8.01
N ASN A 205 -7.28 -4.45 -8.97
CA ASN A 205 -6.19 -4.78 -9.89
C ASN A 205 -4.82 -4.31 -9.36
N VAL A 206 -4.82 -3.55 -8.26
CA VAL A 206 -3.62 -3.01 -7.61
C VAL A 206 -3.52 -3.55 -6.20
N ASN A 207 -2.32 -3.97 -5.82
CA ASN A 207 -1.96 -4.26 -4.45
C ASN A 207 -0.64 -3.52 -4.19
N PRO A 208 -0.62 -2.47 -3.36
CA PRO A 208 0.61 -1.73 -3.08
C PRO A 208 1.72 -2.64 -2.56
N TYR A 209 1.36 -3.69 -1.83
CA TYR A 209 2.30 -4.61 -1.23
C TYR A 209 2.78 -5.72 -2.16
N ILE A 210 2.23 -5.79 -3.39
CA ILE A 210 2.59 -6.71 -4.48
C ILE A 210 2.66 -8.20 -4.11
N LYS A 211 2.01 -8.57 -3.00
CA LYS A 211 1.92 -9.93 -2.48
C LYS A 211 0.73 -10.07 -1.52
N ASN A 212 0.36 -11.31 -1.22
CA ASN A 212 -0.64 -11.59 -0.19
C ASN A 212 -0.20 -11.01 1.16
N THR A 213 -1.00 -10.11 1.73
CA THR A 213 -0.65 -9.41 2.96
C THR A 213 -1.90 -8.98 3.70
N CYS A 214 -1.78 -8.78 5.00
CA CYS A 214 -2.73 -8.03 5.81
C CYS A 214 -1.98 -6.93 6.53
N ILE A 215 -2.50 -5.71 6.48
CA ILE A 215 -1.91 -4.53 7.12
C ILE A 215 -2.94 -3.86 8.00
N GLU A 216 -2.50 -3.38 9.14
CA GLU A 216 -3.28 -2.50 10.00
C GLU A 216 -3.16 -1.07 9.45
N THR A 217 -4.30 -0.39 9.35
CA THR A 217 -4.40 1.00 8.93
C THR A 217 -5.35 1.74 9.86
N ASP A 218 -4.96 2.96 10.19
CA ASP A 218 -5.66 3.82 11.14
C ASP A 218 -6.35 4.94 10.36
N THR A 219 -7.60 5.23 10.72
CA THR A 219 -8.35 6.39 10.22
C THR A 219 -8.74 7.26 11.40
N GLU A 220 -8.29 8.52 11.41
CA GLU A 220 -8.75 9.49 12.40
C GLU A 220 -10.04 10.16 11.91
N PHE A 221 -11.12 10.02 12.67
CA PHE A 221 -12.34 10.81 12.46
C PHE A 221 -12.40 11.93 13.49
N PRO A 222 -12.51 13.21 13.07
CA PRO A 222 -12.83 14.27 13.99
C PRO A 222 -14.30 14.11 14.41
N LEU A 223 -14.54 13.69 15.65
CA LEU A 223 -15.88 13.72 16.23
C LEU A 223 -16.17 15.13 16.74
N SER A 224 -17.11 15.80 16.10
CA SER A 224 -17.75 16.99 16.65
C SER A 224 -18.90 16.55 17.56
N LEU A 225 -18.59 16.22 18.81
CA LEU A 225 -19.59 15.98 19.83
C LEU A 225 -19.94 17.32 20.48
N THR A 226 -20.90 18.01 19.85
CA THR A 226 -21.34 19.38 20.19
C THR A 226 -20.26 20.45 19.96
N SER A 227 -20.70 21.70 19.73
CA SER A 227 -19.96 22.80 19.09
C SER A 227 -18.72 23.35 19.82
N SER A 228 -18.05 22.57 20.67
CA SER A 228 -16.90 23.04 21.45
C SER A 228 -15.87 21.96 21.83
N ILE A 229 -16.08 20.68 21.51
CA ILE A 229 -15.10 19.61 21.77
C ILE A 229 -14.93 18.76 20.50
N THR A 230 -13.80 18.95 19.81
CA THR A 230 -13.30 17.99 18.82
C THR A 230 -12.47 16.94 19.56
N ALA A 231 -12.98 15.71 19.59
CA ALA A 231 -12.18 14.54 19.96
C ALA A 231 -11.86 13.77 18.68
N ASN A 232 -10.58 13.41 18.46
CA ASN A 232 -10.22 12.52 17.36
C ASN A 232 -10.44 11.08 17.84
N GLU A 233 -11.33 10.34 17.18
CA GLU A 233 -11.45 8.90 17.39
C GLU A 233 -10.72 8.16 16.27
N VAL A 234 -9.84 7.24 16.64
CA VAL A 234 -9.04 6.45 15.70
C VAL A 234 -9.74 5.12 15.44
N ILE A 235 -10.21 4.93 14.21
CA ILE A 235 -10.72 3.65 13.73
C ILE A 235 -9.55 2.82 13.24
N LYS A 236 -9.32 1.69 13.92
CA LYS A 236 -8.36 0.68 13.45
C LYS A 236 -9.05 -0.27 12.50
N SER A 237 -8.44 -0.47 11.35
CA SER A 237 -8.91 -1.43 10.36
C SER A 237 -7.76 -2.29 9.85
N THR A 238 -8.10 -3.50 9.42
CA THR A 238 -7.18 -4.42 8.76
C THR A 238 -7.58 -4.51 7.30
N VAL A 239 -6.64 -4.24 6.41
CA VAL A 239 -6.79 -4.42 4.97
C VAL A 239 -5.97 -5.63 4.54
N CYS A 240 -6.64 -6.64 3.98
CA CYS A 240 -6.01 -7.84 3.46
C CYS A 240 -6.13 -7.90 1.95
N TYR A 241 -5.00 -8.16 1.28
CA TYR A 241 -4.91 -8.49 -0.14
C TYR A 241 -4.56 -9.97 -0.29
N CYS A 242 -5.20 -10.65 -1.22
CA CYS A 242 -4.85 -12.02 -1.58
C CYS A 242 -5.08 -12.29 -3.07
N GLU A 243 -4.29 -13.21 -3.61
CA GLU A 243 -4.47 -13.80 -4.93
C GLU A 243 -5.17 -15.17 -4.83
N GLY A 244 -6.02 -15.48 -5.80
CA GLY A 244 -6.78 -16.72 -5.89
C GLY A 244 -8.28 -16.53 -5.70
N ASN A 245 -9.06 -17.42 -6.32
CA ASN A 245 -10.52 -17.35 -6.26
C ASN A 245 -11.04 -17.43 -4.82
N PHE A 246 -11.91 -16.49 -4.45
CA PHE A 246 -12.59 -16.39 -3.17
C PHE A 246 -11.67 -16.33 -1.94
N CYS A 247 -10.41 -15.92 -2.13
CA CYS A 247 -9.43 -15.87 -1.04
C CYS A 247 -9.78 -14.83 0.05
N ASN A 248 -10.63 -13.84 -0.27
CA ASN A 248 -11.15 -12.85 0.68
C ASN A 248 -12.37 -13.35 1.50
N SER A 249 -12.59 -14.66 1.53
CA SER A 249 -13.59 -15.30 2.39
C SER A 249 -13.30 -15.10 3.89
N SER A 250 -14.26 -15.50 4.74
CA SER A 250 -14.14 -15.49 6.20
C SER A 250 -13.03 -16.41 6.75
N THR A 251 -12.49 -17.31 5.94
CA THR A 251 -11.38 -18.19 6.30
C THR A 251 -10.10 -17.70 5.64
N SER A 252 -9.35 -16.88 6.37
CA SER A 252 -7.91 -16.73 6.16
C SER A 252 -7.28 -18.12 6.19
N ARG A 253 -7.08 -18.73 5.01
CA ARG A 253 -6.35 -19.98 4.88
C ARG A 253 -4.85 -19.67 4.90
N TYR A 254 -4.35 -19.17 6.02
CA TYR A 254 -3.00 -19.55 6.41
C TYR A 254 -3.09 -21.01 6.85
N ILE A 255 -3.01 -21.92 5.89
CA ILE A 255 -2.72 -23.33 6.20
C ILE A 255 -1.31 -23.30 6.78
N SER A 256 -1.22 -23.20 8.09
CA SER A 256 0.03 -23.43 8.82
C SER A 256 0.51 -24.82 8.42
N MET A 257 1.68 -24.88 7.77
CA MET A 257 2.36 -26.13 7.37
C MET A 257 2.55 -27.10 8.55
N ILE A 258 2.35 -26.65 9.79
CA ILE A 258 2.38 -27.45 11.01
C ILE A 258 1.26 -28.52 11.03
N SER A 259 0.08 -28.25 10.44
CA SER A 259 -0.99 -29.27 10.39
C SER A 259 -0.70 -30.41 9.41
N LEU A 260 0.17 -30.22 8.41
CA LEU A 260 0.53 -31.29 7.46
C LEU A 260 1.52 -32.30 8.08
N LEU A 261 2.36 -31.84 9.02
CA LEU A 261 3.33 -32.69 9.73
C LEU A 261 2.65 -33.59 10.77
N LEU A 262 1.53 -33.15 11.37
CA LEU A 262 0.79 -33.96 12.35
C LEU A 262 0.01 -35.12 11.71
N THR A 263 -0.37 -35.04 10.44
CA THR A 263 -0.99 -36.17 9.73
C THR A 263 0.00 -37.27 9.33
N ILE A 264 1.29 -36.94 9.19
CA ILE A 264 2.32 -37.93 8.81
C ILE A 264 2.77 -38.75 10.04
N ILE A 265 2.77 -38.16 11.24
CA ILE A 265 3.21 -38.85 12.46
C ILE A 265 2.18 -39.90 12.97
N ILE A 266 0.92 -39.83 12.54
CA ILE A 266 -0.13 -40.78 12.94
C ILE A 266 -0.21 -42.00 11.98
N ILE A 267 0.55 -42.00 10.87
CA ILE A 267 0.55 -43.06 9.86
C ILE A 267 1.84 -43.92 9.88
N ILE A 268 2.75 -43.68 10.84
CA ILE A 268 3.93 -44.53 11.11
C ILE A 268 3.79 -45.13 12.50
#